data_AF-A0A2T6SN33-F1
#
_entry.id   AF-A0A2T6SN33-F1
#
_cell.length_a   1.000
_cell.length_b   1.000
_cell.length_c   1.000
_cell.angle_alpha   90.00
_cell.angle_beta   90.00
_cell.angle_gamma   90.00
#
_symmetry.space_group_name_H-M   'P 1'
#
loop_
_entity.id
_entity.type
_entity.pdbx_description
1 polymer ?
#
loop_
_entity_poly.entity_id
_entity_poly.type
_entity_poly.pdbx_seq_one_letter_code
_entity_poly.pdbx_strand_id
1 'polypeptide(L)' 'MPFWIGDYLITIGNRLPKEVFSPDEAIEWFSLENLSSSPAQFNLKYLKHLNPEYLKLLDDDTLL' A
#
# COMPACT_ATOMS: atom_id res chain seq x y z
N MET A 1 0.90 -9.86 11.28
CA MET A 1 -0.27 -9.12 10.73
C MET A 1 -0.03 -8.88 9.26
N PRO A 2 -1.03 -9.01 8.37
CA PRO A 2 -0.82 -8.81 6.94
C PRO A 2 -0.74 -7.31 6.59
N PHE A 3 0.45 -6.71 6.72
CA PHE A 3 0.70 -5.27 6.53
C PHE A 3 0.28 -4.77 5.13
N TRP A 4 0.40 -5.63 4.11
CA TRP A 4 0.06 -5.32 2.71
C TRP A 4 -1.40 -4.90 2.47
N ILE A 5 -2.35 -5.31 3.34
CA ILE A 5 -3.74 -4.85 3.24
C ILE A 5 -3.85 -3.38 3.63
N GLY A 6 -3.12 -2.96 4.67
CA GLY A 6 -3.07 -1.57 5.11
C GLY A 6 -2.47 -0.68 4.03
N ASP A 7 -1.35 -1.10 3.45
CA ASP A 7 -0.70 -0.34 2.38
C ASP A 7 -1.58 -0.24 1.14
N TYR A 8 -2.27 -1.33 0.78
CA TYR A 8 -3.28 -1.29 -0.28
C TYR A 8 -4.37 -0.26 0.01
N LEU A 9 -4.88 -0.16 1.24
CA LEU A 9 -5.89 0.85 1.59
C LEU A 9 -5.36 2.29 1.45
N ILE A 10 -4.10 2.52 1.78
CA ILE A 10 -3.44 3.84 1.61
C ILE A 10 -3.36 4.24 0.12
N THR A 11 -3.26 3.27 -0.79
CA THR A 11 -3.25 3.53 -2.24
C THR A 11 -4.60 4.00 -2.80
N ILE A 12 -5.71 3.69 -2.11
CA ILE A 12 -7.04 3.93 -2.64
C ILE A 12 -7.35 5.42 -2.62
N GLY A 13 -7.65 5.96 -3.80
CA GLY A 13 -8.00 7.37 -3.95
C GLY A 13 -6.82 8.31 -3.70
N ASN A 14 -5.60 7.80 -3.66
CA ASN A 14 -4.40 8.57 -3.39
C ASN A 14 -3.40 8.46 -4.54
N ARG A 15 -2.54 9.47 -4.70
CA ARG A 15 -1.40 9.40 -5.63
C ARG A 15 -0.16 8.95 -4.88
N LEU A 16 0.36 7.81 -5.30
CA LEU A 16 1.54 7.21 -4.72
C LEU A 16 2.81 7.76 -5.37
N PRO A 17 3.84 8.13 -4.60
CA PRO A 17 5.17 8.40 -5.15
C PRO A 17 5.86 7.12 -5.62
N LYS A 18 5.54 5.96 -5.01
CA LYS A 18 6.01 4.61 -5.37
C LYS A 18 5.03 3.55 -4.91
N GLU A 19 5.03 2.38 -5.56
CA GLU A 19 4.06 1.31 -5.27
C GLU A 19 4.27 0.59 -3.93
N VAL A 20 5.53 0.49 -3.48
CA VAL A 20 5.87 -0.12 -2.20
C VAL A 20 6.65 0.87 -1.35
N PHE A 21 6.19 1.04 -0.11
CA PHE A 21 6.70 2.03 0.83
C PHE A 21 6.70 1.46 2.25
N SER A 22 7.53 2.03 3.12
CA SER A 22 7.48 1.77 4.56
C SER A 22 6.38 2.62 5.22
N PRO A 23 5.96 2.27 6.44
CA PRO A 23 5.06 3.11 7.23
C PRO A 23 5.60 4.53 7.46
N ASP A 24 6.91 4.66 7.71
CA ASP A 24 7.55 5.97 7.92
C ASP A 24 7.49 6.83 6.65
N GLU A 25 7.77 6.22 5.48
CA GLU A 25 7.63 6.91 4.21
C GLU A 25 6.17 7.35 4.01
N ALA A 26 5.20 6.47 4.27
CA ALA A 26 3.78 6.83 4.16
C ALA A 26 3.42 8.05 5.02
N ILE A 27 3.93 8.13 6.25
CA ILE A 27 3.70 9.28 7.13
C ILE A 27 4.26 10.59 6.55
N GLU A 28 5.37 10.53 5.81
CA GLU A 28 5.99 11.72 5.22
C GLU A 28 5.18 12.32 4.07
N TRP A 29 4.58 11.49 3.21
CA TRP A 29 3.91 11.98 1.98
C TRP A 29 2.38 11.87 2.02
N PHE A 30 1.80 11.09 2.91
CA PHE A 30 0.34 10.93 2.99
C PHE A 30 -0.33 12.20 3.53
N SER A 31 -1.33 12.69 2.81
CA SER A 31 -2.18 13.80 3.27
C SER A 31 -3.61 13.59 2.81
N LEU A 32 -4.57 13.83 3.72
CA LEU A 32 -6.00 13.77 3.42
C LEU A 32 -6.43 14.80 2.37
N GLU A 33 -5.71 15.93 2.27
CA GLU A 33 -5.98 16.99 1.30
C GLU A 33 -5.75 16.54 -0.15
N ASN A 34 -4.91 15.52 -0.35
CA ASN A 34 -4.57 14.98 -1.66
C ASN A 34 -5.47 13.81 -2.10
N LEU A 35 -6.40 13.38 -1.24
CA LEU A 35 -7.32 12.29 -1.56
C LEU A 35 -8.34 12.72 -2.62
N SER A 36 -8.53 11.85 -3.60
CA SER A 36 -9.56 11.98 -4.62
C SER A 36 -10.95 11.92 -3.98
N SER A 37 -11.82 12.86 -4.36
CA SER A 37 -13.24 12.82 -4.02
C SER A 37 -14.06 11.85 -4.87
N SER A 38 -13.43 11.23 -5.87
CA SER A 38 -14.10 10.23 -6.72
C SER A 38 -14.35 8.94 -5.94
N PRO A 39 -15.43 8.20 -6.22
CA PRO A 39 -15.67 6.92 -5.58
C PRO A 39 -14.48 5.98 -5.76
N ALA A 40 -13.94 5.53 -4.63
CA ALA A 40 -12.92 4.51 -4.59
C ALA A 40 -13.46 3.19 -5.14
N GLN A 41 -12.77 2.60 -6.12
CA GLN A 41 -13.06 1.24 -6.57
C GLN A 41 -12.06 0.27 -5.97
N PHE A 42 -12.59 -0.78 -5.33
CA PHE A 42 -11.77 -1.90 -4.91
C PHE A 42 -11.19 -2.63 -6.13
N ASN A 43 -9.87 -2.71 -6.19
CA ASN A 43 -9.12 -3.36 -7.26
C ASN A 43 -8.41 -4.62 -6.75
N LEU A 44 -9.11 -5.75 -6.82
CA LEU A 44 -8.56 -7.06 -6.42
C LEU A 44 -7.31 -7.45 -7.22
N LYS A 45 -7.24 -7.04 -8.49
CA LYS A 45 -6.09 -7.35 -9.35
C LYS A 45 -4.84 -6.63 -8.86
N TYR A 46 -4.98 -5.37 -8.46
CA TYR A 46 -3.89 -4.59 -7.89
C TYR A 46 -3.46 -5.13 -6.52
N LEU A 47 -4.40 -5.48 -5.64
CA LEU A 47 -4.09 -6.13 -4.36
C LEU A 47 -3.29 -7.42 -4.55
N LYS A 48 -3.67 -8.28 -5.51
CA LYS A 48 -2.93 -9.51 -5.83
C LYS A 48 -1.55 -9.24 -6.44
N HIS A 49 -1.39 -8.11 -7.13
CA HIS A 49 -0.11 -7.70 -7.70
C HIS A 49 0.86 -7.20 -6.63
N LEU A 50 0.38 -6.45 -5.64
CA LEU A 50 1.18 -5.94 -4.53
C LEU A 50 1.72 -7.05 -3.62
N ASN A 51 0.92 -8.08 -3.36
CA ASN A 51 1.27 -9.15 -2.42
C ASN A 51 2.66 -9.78 -2.64
N PRO A 52 3.04 -10.27 -3.85
CA PRO A 52 4.38 -10.79 -4.09
C PRO A 52 5.49 -9.74 -3.97
N GLU A 53 5.23 -8.45 -4.23
CA GLU A 53 6.25 -7.41 -4.06
C GLU A 53 6.56 -7.17 -2.57
N TYR A 54 5.55 -7.19 -1.71
CA TYR A 54 5.74 -7.16 -0.25
C TYR A 54 6.47 -8.41 0.26
N LEU A 55 6.13 -9.60 -0.27
CA LEU A 55 6.80 -10.86 0.11
C LEU A 55 8.31 -10.85 -0.20
N LYS A 56 8.76 -10.16 -1.26
CA LYS A 56 10.19 -10.04 -1.60
C LYS A 56 10.98 -9.14 -0.64
N LEU A 57 10.29 -8.28 0.10
CA LEU A 57 10.90 -7.30 1.01
C LEU A 57 10.89 -7.75 2.47
N LEU A 58 10.20 -8.84 2.76
CA LEU A 58 10.21 -9.46 4.08
C LEU A 58 11.49 -10.29 4.21
N ASP A 59 12.21 -10.10 5.32
CA ASP A 59 13.30 -11.00 5.70
C ASP A 59 12.74 -12.40 5.97
N ASP A 60 13.54 -13.45 5.74
CA ASP A 60 13.16 -14.87 5.92
C ASP A 60 12.56 -15.14 7.32
N ASP A 61 13.05 -14.46 8.35
CA ASP A 61 12.55 -14.56 9.73
C ASP A 61 11.12 -14.02 9.92
N THR A 62 10.62 -13.23 8.96
CA THR A 62 9.25 -12.67 8.97
C THR A 62 8.26 -13.56 8.21
N LEU A 63 8.75 -14.55 7.46
CA LEU A 63 7.95 -15.50 6.66
C LEU A 63 7.59 -16.79 7.41
N LEU A 64 8.10 -16.96 8.65
CA LEU A 64 7.80 -18.07 9.58
C LEU A 64 6.72 -17.71 10.60
#